data_AF-A0A067SU23-F1
#
_entry.id   AF-A0A067SU23-F1
#
_cell.length_a   1.000
_cell.length_b   1.000
_cell.length_c   1.000
_cell.angle_alpha   90.00
_cell.angle_beta   90.00
_cell.angle_gamma   90.00
#
_symmetry.space_group_name_H-M   'P 1'
#
loop_
_entity.id
_entity.type
_entity.pdbx_description
1 polymer ?
#
loop_
_entity_poly.entity_id
_entity_poly.type
_entity_poly.pdbx_seq_one_letter_code
_entity_poly.pdbx_strand_id
1 'polypeptide(L)'
;MPLLNWNIGRYRILAKVVDFYPLQLKDAFYQECSLCKKEIPNKQVACFKCGDSDHEYVRYFYQMYIMIEDQGGEQIKISINDKCPLLNGLKRAHLHDDKSTLHQFCKRVDPLVGNLTTMHDKLVSGQTVNLEAVTPLLCFEIDTWVVVPEAIRAFSLNRYEPAPSAS
;
A
#
# COMPACT_ATOMS: atom_id res chain seq x y z
N MET A 1 -18.36 7.60 3.26
CA MET A 1 -19.45 7.52 2.26
C MET A 1 -19.56 6.09 1.76
N PRO A 2 -20.74 5.46 1.76
CA PRO A 2 -20.90 4.15 1.16
C PRO A 2 -20.91 4.33 -0.36
N LEU A 3 -19.86 3.88 -1.03
CA LEU A 3 -19.82 3.78 -2.49
C LEU A 3 -20.78 2.66 -2.90
N LEU A 4 -22.01 3.01 -3.26
CA LEU A 4 -22.94 2.16 -4.00
C LEU A 4 -22.35 1.93 -5.41
N ASN A 5 -21.40 1.01 -5.55
CA ASN A 5 -20.68 0.79 -6.81
C ASN A 5 -21.19 -0.45 -7.56
N TRP A 6 -21.98 -0.23 -8.62
CA TRP A 6 -22.41 -1.25 -9.59
C TRP A 6 -21.37 -1.58 -10.69
N ASN A 7 -20.09 -1.22 -10.51
CA ASN A 7 -19.04 -1.46 -11.51
C ASN A 7 -17.71 -1.84 -10.85
N ILE A 8 -17.73 -2.84 -9.96
CA ILE A 8 -16.50 -3.49 -9.52
C ILE A 8 -16.14 -4.54 -10.58
N GLY A 9 -15.21 -4.18 -11.46
CA GLY A 9 -14.60 -5.12 -12.41
C GLY A 9 -13.43 -5.84 -11.75
N ARG A 10 -13.19 -7.09 -12.13
CA ARG A 10 -12.06 -7.88 -11.66
C ARG A 10 -11.21 -8.33 -12.84
N TYR A 11 -9.90 -8.14 -12.72
CA TYR A 11 -8.94 -8.41 -13.79
C TYR A 11 -7.80 -9.27 -13.26
N ARG A 12 -7.22 -10.09 -14.15
CA ARG A 12 -5.96 -10.80 -13.90
C ARG A 12 -4.90 -10.26 -14.85
N ILE A 13 -3.77 -9.82 -14.30
CA ILE A 13 -2.69 -9.17 -15.04
C ILE A 13 -1.38 -9.87 -14.73
N LEU A 14 -0.61 -10.21 -15.76
CA LEU A 14 0.75 -10.73 -15.60
C LEU A 14 1.74 -9.56 -15.72
N ALA A 15 2.40 -9.21 -14.61
CA ALA A 15 3.22 -8.01 -14.52
C ALA A 15 4.34 -8.15 -13.48
N LYS A 16 5.25 -7.18 -13.44
CA LYS A 16 6.24 -7.01 -12.37
C LYS A 16 5.97 -5.73 -11.60
N VAL A 17 6.31 -5.68 -10.32
CA VAL A 17 6.32 -4.41 -9.59
C VAL A 17 7.56 -3.62 -10.00
N VAL A 18 7.39 -2.37 -10.43
CA VAL A 18 8.48 -1.49 -10.86
C VAL A 18 8.77 -0.37 -9.87
N ASP A 19 7.80 -0.01 -9.04
CA ASP A 19 7.93 1.03 -8.01
C ASP A 19 6.88 0.85 -6.90
N PHE A 20 7.04 1.54 -5.77
CA PHE A 20 6.01 1.65 -4.73
C PHE A 20 6.05 3.00 -3.99
N TYR A 21 4.90 3.40 -3.45
CA TYR A 21 4.74 4.57 -2.60
C TYR A 21 3.99 4.20 -1.32
N PRO A 22 4.35 4.71 -0.14
CA PRO A 22 5.41 5.68 0.12
C PRO A 22 6.81 5.08 -0.02
N LEU A 23 7.82 5.95 -0.14
CA LEU A 23 9.22 5.57 -0.41
C LEU A 23 9.77 4.61 0.66
N GLN A 24 9.41 4.79 1.93
CA GLN A 24 9.75 3.85 3.00
C GLN A 24 8.50 3.13 3.49
N LEU A 25 8.55 1.80 3.65
CA LEU A 25 7.40 1.00 4.11
C LEU A 25 6.91 1.38 5.51
N LYS A 26 7.78 1.94 6.36
CA LYS A 26 7.38 2.49 7.67
C LYS A 26 6.47 3.71 7.57
N ASP A 27 6.37 4.34 6.41
CA ASP A 27 5.45 5.46 6.16
C ASP A 27 4.11 4.98 5.55
N ALA A 28 3.94 3.67 5.31
CA ALA A 28 2.76 3.08 4.66
C ALA A 28 1.51 3.02 5.55
N PHE A 29 1.27 4.08 6.32
CA PHE A 29 0.14 4.23 7.19
C PHE A 29 -0.30 5.70 7.25
N TYR A 30 -1.55 5.89 7.63
CA TYR A 30 -2.06 7.18 8.09
C TYR A 30 -2.86 6.95 9.38
N GLN A 31 -3.24 8.04 10.02
CA GLN A 31 -4.00 8.00 11.24
C GLN A 31 -5.18 8.97 11.15
N GLU A 32 -6.31 8.59 11.75
CA GLU A 32 -7.56 9.32 11.69
C GLU A 32 -8.16 9.40 13.09
N CYS A 33 -8.81 10.53 13.38
CA CYS A 33 -9.62 10.67 14.59
C CYS A 33 -10.93 9.90 14.43
N SER A 34 -11.17 8.92 15.29
CA SER A 34 -12.40 8.14 15.30
C SER A 34 -13.66 8.96 15.57
N LEU A 35 -13.53 10.13 16.21
CA LEU A 35 -14.64 11.02 16.51
C LEU A 35 -14.97 11.94 15.33
N CYS A 36 -14.03 12.79 14.89
CA CYS A 36 -14.28 13.77 13.83
C CYS A 36 -14.00 13.29 12.41
N LYS A 37 -13.47 12.06 12.26
CA LYS A 37 -13.15 11.42 10.97
C LYS A 37 -12.14 12.16 10.11
N LYS A 38 -11.32 13.02 10.73
CA LYS A 38 -10.25 13.74 10.06
C LYS A 38 -8.94 13.01 10.24
N GLU A 39 -8.14 13.01 9.18
CA GLU A 39 -6.76 12.59 9.23
C GLU A 39 -6.00 13.43 10.27
N ILE A 40 -5.19 12.76 11.09
CA ILE A 40 -4.32 13.36 12.08
C ILE A 40 -2.91 13.33 11.46
N PRO A 41 -2.19 14.46 11.34
CA PRO A 41 -0.84 14.46 10.79
C PRO A 41 0.09 13.48 11.54
N ASN A 42 0.91 12.70 10.85
CA ASN A 42 1.76 11.65 11.46
C ASN A 42 2.70 12.14 12.59
N LYS A 43 2.98 13.44 12.67
CA LYS A 43 3.78 14.04 13.76
C LYS A 43 2.98 14.27 15.06
N GLN A 44 1.67 14.08 15.03
CA GLN A 44 0.78 14.27 16.17
C GLN A 44 0.36 12.91 16.72
N VAL A 45 0.31 12.81 18.05
CA VAL A 45 -0.10 11.56 18.73
C VAL A 45 -1.55 11.57 19.17
N ALA A 46 -2.29 12.65 18.90
CA ALA A 46 -3.67 12.86 19.34
C ALA A 46 -4.43 13.83 18.43
N CYS A 47 -5.76 13.75 18.43
CA CYS A 47 -6.61 14.71 17.75
C CYS A 47 -6.82 15.98 18.59
N PHE A 48 -6.09 17.06 18.28
CA PHE A 48 -6.27 18.35 18.96
C PHE A 48 -7.67 18.94 18.82
N LYS A 49 -8.31 18.75 17.66
CA LYS A 49 -9.66 19.29 17.42
C LYS A 49 -10.71 18.69 18.37
N CYS A 50 -10.50 17.46 18.80
CA CYS A 50 -11.43 16.74 19.68
C CYS A 50 -10.97 16.70 21.14
N GLY A 51 -9.84 17.33 21.48
CA GLY A 51 -9.29 17.32 22.84
C GLY A 51 -8.88 15.92 23.30
N ASP A 52 -8.35 15.09 22.41
CA ASP A 52 -7.99 13.68 22.62
C ASP A 52 -6.75 13.50 23.52
N SER A 53 -6.84 13.99 24.76
CA SER A 53 -5.71 14.03 25.70
C SER A 53 -5.29 12.64 26.18
N ASP A 54 -6.22 11.68 26.16
CA ASP A 54 -6.01 10.30 26.58
C ASP A 54 -5.70 9.36 25.39
N HIS A 55 -5.56 9.90 24.17
CA HIS A 55 -5.24 9.17 22.94
C HIS A 55 -6.26 8.07 22.55
N GLU A 56 -7.51 8.18 23.01
CA GLU A 56 -8.56 7.20 22.77
C GLU A 56 -9.12 7.26 21.35
N TYR A 57 -9.03 8.42 20.70
CA TYR A 57 -9.64 8.63 19.39
C TYR A 57 -8.71 8.34 18.21
N VAL A 58 -7.41 8.13 18.44
CA VAL A 58 -6.48 7.83 17.34
C VAL A 58 -6.69 6.42 16.80
N ARG A 59 -6.90 6.30 15.48
CA ARG A 59 -6.94 5.03 14.77
C ARG A 59 -5.93 5.04 13.63
N TYR A 60 -5.16 3.96 13.53
CA TYR A 60 -4.19 3.76 12.45
C TYR A 60 -4.82 2.97 11.31
N PHE A 61 -4.38 3.24 10.09
CA PHE A 61 -4.80 2.56 8.86
C PHE A 61 -3.60 2.38 7.95
N TYR A 62 -3.55 1.28 7.22
CA TYR A 62 -2.52 1.03 6.22
C TYR A 62 -2.92 1.57 4.86
N GLN A 63 -1.98 2.20 4.18
CA GLN A 63 -2.13 2.63 2.80
C GLN A 63 -0.76 2.69 2.12
N MET A 64 -0.61 1.93 1.06
CA MET A 64 0.48 2.04 0.10
C MET A 64 -0.04 1.82 -1.32
N TYR A 65 0.82 2.08 -2.29
CA TYR A 65 0.57 1.87 -3.70
C TYR A 65 1.77 1.15 -4.30
N ILE A 66 1.51 0.19 -5.18
CA ILE A 66 2.54 -0.39 -6.04
C ILE A 66 2.27 0.06 -7.48
N MET A 67 3.33 0.28 -8.25
CA MET A 67 3.26 0.41 -9.69
C MET A 67 3.63 -0.94 -10.30
N ILE A 68 2.72 -1.52 -11.07
CA ILE A 68 3.02 -2.72 -11.85
C ILE A 68 3.22 -2.35 -13.31
N GLU A 69 4.09 -3.08 -14.00
CA GLU A 69 4.34 -2.96 -15.43
C GLU A 69 4.18 -4.33 -16.11
N ASP A 70 3.40 -4.36 -17.18
CA ASP A 70 3.18 -5.58 -17.97
C ASP A 70 4.28 -5.77 -19.04
N GLN A 71 4.14 -6.80 -19.87
CA GLN A 71 5.11 -7.07 -20.94
C GLN A 71 5.08 -6.02 -22.07
N GLY A 72 4.00 -5.26 -22.20
CA GLY A 72 3.87 -4.17 -23.16
C GLY A 72 4.48 -2.86 -22.66
N GLY A 73 4.93 -2.80 -21.40
CA GLY A 73 5.42 -1.59 -20.75
C GLY A 73 4.29 -0.70 -20.22
N GLU A 74 3.04 -1.18 -20.20
CA GLU A 74 1.93 -0.43 -19.63
C GLU A 74 1.97 -0.49 -18.10
N GLN A 75 1.86 0.69 -17.47
CA GLN A 75 1.96 0.83 -16.02
C GLN A 75 0.61 1.09 -15.36
N ILE A 76 0.34 0.38 -14.26
CA ILE A 76 -0.88 0.54 -13.47
C ILE A 76 -0.51 0.73 -12.00
N LYS A 77 -1.09 1.76 -11.38
CA LYS A 77 -0.99 2.00 -9.94
C LYS A 77 -2.08 1.25 -9.19
N ILE A 78 -1.68 0.39 -8.26
CA ILE A 78 -2.57 -0.46 -7.46
C ILE A 78 -2.48 -0.07 -5.98
N SER A 79 -3.62 0.12 -5.34
CA SER A 79 -3.73 0.38 -3.90
C SER A 79 -3.64 -0.91 -3.08
N ILE A 80 -2.88 -0.87 -1.99
CA ILE A 80 -2.86 -1.88 -0.92
C ILE A 80 -3.20 -1.14 0.38
N ASN A 81 -4.32 -1.51 1.00
CA ASN A 81 -4.79 -0.90 2.25
C ASN A 81 -5.39 -1.94 3.19
N ASP A 82 -5.97 -1.52 4.30
CA ASP A 82 -6.59 -2.40 5.30
C ASP A 82 -7.64 -3.38 4.78
N LYS A 83 -8.22 -3.14 3.60
CA LYS A 83 -9.20 -4.06 2.99
C LYS A 83 -8.52 -5.10 2.11
N CYS A 84 -7.23 -4.95 1.82
CA CYS A 84 -6.47 -5.89 1.01
C CYS A 84 -6.25 -7.18 1.81
N PRO A 85 -6.62 -8.36 1.27
CA PRO A 85 -6.41 -9.64 1.91
C PRO A 85 -4.95 -9.90 2.35
N LEU A 86 -3.98 -9.29 1.65
CA LEU A 86 -2.57 -9.35 2.00
C LEU A 86 -2.29 -8.94 3.45
N LEU A 87 -3.03 -7.96 3.98
CA LEU A 87 -2.83 -7.38 5.31
C LEU A 87 -3.77 -7.98 6.36
N ASN A 88 -4.55 -9.02 6.02
CA ASN A 88 -5.48 -9.64 6.95
C ASN A 88 -4.77 -10.14 8.22
N GLY A 89 -5.41 -9.87 9.37
CA GLY A 89 -4.90 -10.26 10.69
C GLY A 89 -3.69 -9.44 11.18
N LEU A 90 -3.20 -8.48 10.40
CA LEU A 90 -2.18 -7.55 10.89
C LEU A 90 -2.83 -6.50 11.79
N LYS A 91 -2.31 -6.35 13.01
CA LYS A 91 -2.71 -5.30 13.94
C LYS A 91 -2.35 -3.94 13.35
N ARG A 92 -3.31 -3.01 13.27
CA ARG A 92 -3.05 -1.61 12.92
C ARG A 92 -2.22 -0.92 14.01
N ALA A 93 -1.15 -0.23 13.62
CA ALA A 93 -0.26 0.49 14.52
C ALA A 93 0.48 1.63 13.81
N HIS A 94 1.06 2.53 14.59
CA HIS A 94 2.04 3.50 14.11
C HIS A 94 3.35 2.76 13.74
N LEU A 95 3.67 2.69 12.44
CA LEU A 95 4.74 1.82 11.94
C LEU A 95 6.16 2.29 12.31
N HIS A 96 6.34 3.57 12.69
CA HIS A 96 7.63 4.02 13.22
C HIS A 96 7.89 3.52 14.65
N ASP A 97 6.83 3.30 15.43
CA ASP A 97 6.95 2.98 16.86
C ASP A 97 6.84 1.48 17.12
N ASP A 98 5.95 0.79 16.40
CA ASP A 98 5.72 -0.64 16.55
C ASP A 98 6.58 -1.45 15.56
N LYS A 99 7.84 -1.68 15.93
CA LYS A 99 8.81 -2.44 15.13
C LYS A 99 8.36 -3.87 14.81
N SER A 100 7.61 -4.51 15.71
CA SER A 100 7.10 -5.86 15.49
C SER A 100 6.05 -5.87 14.39
N THR A 101 5.14 -4.91 14.42
CA THR A 101 4.11 -4.75 13.40
C THR A 101 4.74 -4.34 12.06
N LEU A 102 5.73 -3.44 12.05
CA LEU A 102 6.49 -3.10 10.84
C LEU A 102 7.17 -4.33 10.22
N HIS A 103 7.86 -5.14 11.02
CA HIS A 103 8.49 -6.36 10.51
C HIS A 103 7.47 -7.31 9.86
N GLN A 104 6.30 -7.47 10.49
CA GLN A 104 5.20 -8.27 9.96
C GLN A 104 4.56 -7.68 8.69
N PHE A 105 4.56 -6.35 8.56
CA PHE A 105 4.11 -5.65 7.36
C PHE A 105 5.10 -5.90 6.22
N CYS A 106 6.40 -5.65 6.43
CA CYS A 106 7.44 -5.90 5.44
C CYS A 106 7.43 -7.35 4.97
N LYS A 107 7.36 -8.33 5.88
CA LYS A 107 7.31 -9.76 5.51
C LYS A 107 6.19 -10.12 4.52
N ARG A 108 5.05 -9.41 4.56
CA ARG A 108 3.92 -9.62 3.64
C ARG A 108 4.12 -8.92 2.29
N VAL A 109 4.78 -7.76 2.29
CA VAL A 109 4.97 -6.89 1.13
C VAL A 109 6.23 -7.23 0.34
N ASP A 110 7.32 -7.62 1.01
CA ASP A 110 8.62 -7.93 0.39
C ASP A 110 8.53 -8.93 -0.78
N PRO A 111 7.69 -9.99 -0.75
CA PRO A 111 7.54 -10.88 -1.90
C PRO A 111 6.99 -10.20 -3.17
N LEU A 112 6.31 -9.06 -3.04
CA LEU A 112 5.82 -8.26 -4.17
C LEU A 112 6.92 -7.34 -4.71
N VAL A 113 7.62 -6.65 -3.80
CA VAL A 113 8.48 -5.50 -4.14
C VAL A 113 9.96 -5.89 -4.32
N GLY A 114 10.35 -7.13 -4.01
CA GLY A 114 11.70 -7.63 -4.26
C GLY A 114 12.79 -6.74 -3.64
N ASN A 115 13.77 -6.32 -4.43
CA ASN A 115 14.86 -5.44 -3.98
C ASN A 115 14.50 -3.94 -3.96
N LEU A 116 13.27 -3.55 -4.32
CA LEU A 116 12.88 -2.12 -4.40
C LEU A 116 13.01 -1.42 -3.04
N THR A 117 12.73 -2.11 -1.93
CA THR A 117 12.92 -1.56 -0.59
C THR A 117 14.37 -1.11 -0.37
N THR A 118 15.33 -1.95 -0.77
CA THR A 118 16.76 -1.62 -0.68
C THR A 118 17.13 -0.46 -1.61
N MET A 119 16.53 -0.40 -2.81
CA MET A 119 16.75 0.72 -3.73
C MET A 119 16.24 2.03 -3.12
N HIS A 120 15.05 2.02 -2.52
CA HIS A 120 14.47 3.19 -1.87
C HIS A 120 15.27 3.63 -0.64
N ASP A 121 15.75 2.70 0.17
CA ASP A 121 16.61 3.01 1.31
C ASP A 121 17.91 3.71 0.87
N LYS A 122 18.52 3.25 -0.23
CA LYS A 122 19.69 3.89 -0.82
C LYS A 122 19.38 5.31 -1.32
N LEU A 123 18.24 5.51 -2.01
CA LEU A 123 17.79 6.83 -2.45
C LEU A 123 17.63 7.80 -1.27
N VAL A 124 16.95 7.37 -0.20
CA VAL A 124 16.76 8.18 1.01
C VAL A 124 18.09 8.54 1.67
N SER A 125 19.06 7.62 1.65
CA SER A 125 20.40 7.86 2.20
C SER A 125 21.32 8.70 1.29
N GLY A 126 20.85 9.12 0.11
CA GLY A 126 21.66 9.88 -0.86
C GLY A 126 22.72 9.04 -1.58
N GLN A 127 22.63 7.72 -1.51
CA GLN A 127 23.55 6.82 -2.22
C GLN A 127 23.13 6.67 -3.68
N THR A 128 24.11 6.59 -4.59
CA THR A 128 23.85 6.27 -5.99
C THR A 128 23.26 4.87 -6.12
N VAL A 129 22.10 4.77 -6.76
CA VAL A 129 21.44 3.49 -7.03
C VAL A 129 21.86 2.99 -8.40
N ASN A 130 22.91 2.15 -8.42
CA ASN A 130 23.28 1.34 -9.59
C ASN A 130 22.74 -0.09 -9.40
N LEU A 131 21.44 -0.21 -9.10
CA LEU A 131 20.75 -1.48 -8.96
C LEU A 131 19.60 -1.50 -9.95
N GLU A 132 19.50 -2.57 -10.73
CA GLU A 132 18.29 -2.84 -11.50
C GLU A 132 17.19 -3.34 -10.54
N ALA A 133 15.95 -2.99 -10.84
CA ALA A 133 14.80 -3.51 -10.11
C ALA A 133 14.68 -5.02 -10.38
N VAL A 134 14.86 -5.82 -9.32
CA VAL A 134 14.72 -7.28 -9.33
C VAL A 134 13.45 -7.61 -8.56
N THR A 135 12.35 -7.71 -9.30
CA THR A 135 11.04 -8.11 -8.79
C THR A 135 10.51 -9.32 -9.55
N PRO A 136 9.74 -10.19 -8.87
CA PRO A 136 9.19 -11.38 -9.51
C PRO A 136 8.12 -11.00 -10.54
N LEU A 137 8.01 -11.82 -11.60
CA LEU A 137 6.84 -11.79 -12.47
C LEU A 137 5.69 -12.50 -11.74
N LEU A 138 4.58 -11.79 -11.56
CA LEU A 138 3.44 -12.25 -10.78
C LEU A 138 2.14 -12.12 -11.58
N CYS A 139 1.18 -13.00 -11.30
CA CYS A 139 -0.20 -12.84 -11.74
C CYS A 139 -0.98 -12.10 -10.64
N PHE A 140 -1.37 -10.87 -10.90
CA PHE A 140 -2.16 -10.02 -10.00
C PHE A 140 -3.64 -10.16 -10.31
N GLU A 141 -4.44 -10.45 -9.29
CA GLU A 141 -5.88 -10.22 -9.34
C GLU A 141 -6.20 -8.87 -8.69
N ILE A 142 -6.79 -7.98 -9.49
CA ILE A 142 -7.13 -6.63 -9.06
C ILE A 142 -8.61 -6.36 -9.22
N ASP A 143 -9.16 -5.62 -8.26
CA ASP A 143 -10.49 -5.05 -8.36
C ASP A 143 -10.38 -3.59 -8.81
N THR A 144 -11.32 -3.11 -9.63
CA THR A 144 -11.37 -1.72 -10.08
C THR A 144 -12.68 -1.03 -9.71
N TRP A 145 -12.63 0.29 -9.53
CA TRP A 145 -13.81 1.15 -9.43
C TRP A 145 -13.52 2.51 -10.05
N VAL A 146 -14.58 3.29 -10.28
CA VAL A 146 -14.46 4.67 -10.74
C VAL A 146 -14.56 5.60 -9.54
N VAL A 147 -13.59 6.50 -9.41
CA VAL A 147 -13.62 7.60 -8.44
C VAL A 147 -14.33 8.77 -9.10
N VAL A 148 -15.41 9.23 -8.47
CA VAL A 148 -16.22 10.37 -8.90
C VAL A 148 -15.92 11.58 -8.01
N PRO A 149 -15.99 12.82 -8.54
CA PRO A 149 -16.50 13.20 -9.88
C PRO A 149 -15.52 13.09 -11.05
N GLU A 150 -14.23 12.85 -10.81
CA GLU A 150 -13.19 12.96 -11.84
C GLU A 150 -13.18 11.79 -12.85
N ALA A 151 -14.04 10.79 -12.67
CA ALA A 151 -14.14 9.57 -13.47
C ALA A 151 -12.80 8.81 -13.59
N ILE A 152 -11.92 8.95 -12.60
CA ILE A 152 -10.61 8.28 -12.58
C ILE A 152 -10.82 6.82 -12.19
N ARG A 153 -10.27 5.91 -12.99
CA ARG A 153 -10.26 4.49 -12.65
C ARG A 153 -9.19 4.20 -11.60
N ALA A 154 -9.61 3.61 -10.50
CA ALA A 154 -8.73 3.16 -9.42
C ALA A 154 -8.68 1.64 -9.37
N PHE A 155 -7.60 1.10 -8.81
CA PHE A 155 -7.34 -0.32 -8.70
C PHE A 155 -6.89 -0.69 -7.29
N SER A 156 -7.33 -1.83 -6.78
CA SER A 156 -6.85 -2.42 -5.53
C SER A 156 -6.40 -3.85 -5.72
N LEU A 157 -5.35 -4.23 -4.98
CA LEU A 157 -4.87 -5.60 -4.95
C LEU A 157 -5.87 -6.49 -4.21
N ASN A 158 -6.33 -7.56 -4.86
CA ASN A 158 -7.12 -8.60 -4.22
C ASN A 158 -6.20 -9.77 -3.79
N ARG A 159 -5.48 -10.34 -4.74
CA ARG A 159 -4.50 -11.42 -4.52
C ARG A 159 -3.40 -11.38 -5.58
N TYR A 160 -2.32 -12.10 -5.33
CA TYR A 160 -1.29 -12.36 -6.32
C TYR A 160 -0.75 -13.79 -6.15
N GLU A 161 -0.18 -14.31 -7.22
CA GLU A 161 0.49 -15.61 -7.23
C GLU A 161 1.72 -15.56 -8.16
N PRO A 162 2.72 -16.43 -7.95
CA PRO A 162 3.82 -16.57 -8.89
C PRO A 162 3.30 -16.82 -10.30
N ALA A 163 3.94 -16.22 -11.30
CA ALA A 163 3.63 -16.53 -12.70
C ALA A 163 3.72 -18.06 -12.93
N PRO A 164 2.77 -18.67 -13.66
CA PRO A 164 2.85 -20.08 -13.98
C PRO A 164 4.17 -20.38 -14.70
N SER A 165 4.88 -21.40 -14.23
CA SER A 165 6.10 -21.88 -14.87
C SER A 165 5.78 -22.21 -16.33
N ALA A 166 6.54 -21.66 -17.28
CA ALA A 166 6.45 -22.09 -18.66
C ALA A 166 6.75 -23.60 -18.68
N SER A 167 5.73 -24.39 -19.01
CA SER A 167 5.83 -25.85 -19.17
C SER A 167 6.41 -26.19 -20.53
#